data_AF-A0A8I2FTK3-F1
#
_entry.id   AF-A0A8I2FTK3-F1
#
_cell.length_a   1.000
_cell.length_b   1.000
_cell.length_c   1.000
_cell.angle_alpha   90.00
_cell.angle_beta   90.00
_cell.angle_gamma   90.00
#
_symmetry.space_group_name_H-M   'P 1'
#
loop_
_entity.id
_entity.type
_entity.pdbx_description
1 polymer ?
#
loop_
_entity_poly.entity_id
_entity_poly.type
_entity_poly.pdbx_seq_one_letter_code
_entity_poly.pdbx_strand_id
1 'polypeptide(L)' 'MAVGNLLIDTSIIIDHLRKKNKNKSQLYNLVGKYTLFISTITVFELYTGAINDQKKQDISNAIKGAIKGARYFIPTNRMM' A
#
# COMPACT_ATOMS: atom_id res chain seq x y z
N MET A 1 -5.03 -20.50 -2.65
CA MET A 1 -4.59 -19.89 -3.93
C MET A 1 -3.26 -19.21 -3.67
N ALA A 2 -2.25 -19.43 -4.51
CA ALA A 2 -0.94 -18.82 -4.30
C ALA A 2 -1.07 -17.29 -4.37
N VAL A 3 -0.91 -16.61 -3.23
CA VAL A 3 -0.90 -15.15 -3.13
C VAL A 3 0.49 -14.72 -3.60
N GLY A 4 0.61 -14.17 -4.80
CA GLY A 4 1.88 -13.70 -5.32
C GLY A 4 2.45 -12.59 -4.42
N ASN A 5 3.78 -12.59 -4.26
CA ASN A 5 4.50 -11.49 -3.61
C ASN A 5 4.70 -10.37 -4.64
N LEU A 6 4.28 -9.16 -4.31
CA LEU A 6 4.43 -8.00 -5.19
C LEU A 6 5.16 -6.87 -4.47
N LEU A 7 6.30 -6.47 -5.01
CA LEU A 7 7.00 -5.26 -4.57
C LEU A 7 6.38 -4.05 -5.25
N ILE A 8 5.90 -3.10 -4.45
CA ILE A 8 5.23 -1.90 -4.93
C ILE A 8 6.24 -0.79 -5.20
N ASP A 9 6.19 -0.23 -6.41
CA ASP A 9 6.94 0.95 -6.82
C ASP A 9 6.31 2.26 -6.30
N THR A 10 7.11 3.32 -6.24
CA THR A 10 6.71 4.66 -5.79
C THR A 10 5.55 5.23 -6.59
N SER A 11 5.53 5.01 -7.91
CA SER A 11 4.48 5.52 -8.80
C SER A 11 3.07 5.04 -8.42
N ILE A 12 2.92 3.79 -7.99
CA ILE A 12 1.65 3.18 -7.57
C ILE A 12 1.09 3.86 -6.31
N ILE A 13 1.96 4.21 -5.38
CA ILE A 13 1.57 4.91 -4.15
C ILE A 13 1.23 6.37 -4.47
N ILE A 14 2.00 7.03 -5.33
CA ILE A 14 1.70 8.40 -5.78
C ILE A 14 0.35 8.48 -6.51
N ASP A 15 0.02 7.53 -7.39
CA ASP A 15 -1.30 7.44 -8.04
C ASP A 15 -2.42 7.39 -6.99
N HIS A 16 -2.27 6.53 -5.99
CA HIS A 16 -3.22 6.42 -4.89
C HIS A 16 -3.37 7.74 -4.13
N LEU A 17 -2.25 8.40 -3.79
CA LEU A 17 -2.27 9.66 -3.05
C LEU A 17 -2.89 10.82 -3.86
N ARG A 18 -2.68 10.87 -5.18
CA ARG A 18 -3.21 11.93 -6.06
C ARG A 18 -4.69 11.79 -6.40
N LYS A 19 -5.22 10.57 -6.47
CA LYS A 19 -6.64 10.35 -6.84
C LYS A 19 -7.59 10.87 -5.76
N LYS A 20 -8.64 11.60 -6.18
CA LYS A 20 -9.75 11.99 -5.29
C LYS A 20 -10.54 10.77 -4.81
N ASN A 21 -10.85 9.85 -5.74
CA ASN A 21 -11.51 8.58 -5.43
C ASN A 21 -10.46 7.46 -5.34
N LYS A 22 -10.10 7.06 -4.12
CA LYS A 22 -9.06 6.07 -3.81
C LYS A 22 -9.37 4.67 -4.33
N ASN A 23 -10.65 4.33 -4.47
CA ASN A 23 -11.10 3.01 -4.93
C ASN A 23 -10.77 2.75 -6.41
N LYS A 24 -10.44 3.81 -7.17
CA LYS A 24 -10.00 3.72 -8.58
C LYS A 24 -8.48 3.66 -8.73
N SER A 25 -7.72 3.58 -7.65
CA SER A 25 -6.26 3.46 -7.69
C SER A 25 -5.83 2.02 -7.96
N GLN A 26 -4.64 1.85 -8.57
CA GLN A 26 -4.07 0.51 -8.73
C GLN A 26 -3.76 -0.12 -7.38
N LEU A 27 -3.22 0.65 -6.42
CA LEU A 27 -2.93 0.19 -5.07
C LEU A 27 -4.16 -0.46 -4.41
N TYR A 28 -5.33 0.20 -4.48
CA TYR A 28 -6.58 -0.33 -3.92
C TYR A 28 -6.96 -1.69 -4.54
N ASN A 29 -6.76 -1.86 -5.84
CA ASN A 29 -7.08 -3.12 -6.54
C ASN A 29 -6.09 -4.26 -6.25
N LEU A 30 -4.89 -3.94 -5.76
CA LEU A 30 -3.84 -4.91 -5.44
C LEU A 30 -3.94 -5.38 -3.98
N VAL A 31 -4.38 -4.49 -3.08
CA VAL A 31 -4.60 -4.82 -1.67
C VAL A 31 -5.61 -5.96 -1.55
N GLY A 32 -5.27 -6.99 -0.78
CA GLY A 32 -6.09 -8.19 -0.59
C GLY A 32 -5.96 -9.25 -1.69
N LYS A 33 -5.35 -8.94 -2.84
CA LYS A 33 -5.05 -9.92 -3.90
C LYS A 33 -3.63 -10.45 -3.85
N TYR A 34 -2.69 -9.65 -3.36
CA TYR A 34 -1.26 -9.96 -3.30
C TYR A 34 -0.70 -9.64 -1.91
N THR A 35 0.40 -10.31 -1.55
CA THR A 35 1.20 -9.92 -0.40
C THR A 35 2.11 -8.79 -0.85
N LEU A 36 1.83 -7.58 -0.37
CA LEU A 36 2.51 -6.36 -0.81
C LEU A 36 3.75 -6.09 0.04
N PHE A 37 4.85 -5.78 -0.64
CA PHE A 37 6.10 -5.31 -0.06
C PHE A 37 6.38 -3.89 -0.55
N ILE A 38 7.09 -3.12 0.27
CA ILE A 38 7.53 -1.77 -0.07
C ILE A 38 9.01 -1.70 0.28
N SER A 39 9.83 -1.22 -0.66
CA SER A 39 11.26 -1.05 -0.42
C SER A 39 11.53 0.17 0.48
N THR A 40 12.64 0.15 1.22
CA THR A 40 13.09 1.33 1.98
C THR A 40 13.37 2.53 1.06
N ILE A 41 13.80 2.28 -0.18
CA ILE A 41 14.02 3.32 -1.21
C ILE A 41 12.68 3.99 -1.58
N THR A 42 11.63 3.21 -1.82
CA THR A 42 10.28 3.73 -2.09
C THR A 42 9.76 4.58 -0.94
N VAL A 43 9.98 4.14 0.31
CA VAL A 43 9.64 4.95 1.49
C VAL A 43 10.41 6.27 1.49
N PHE A 44 11.71 6.23 1.22
CA PHE A 44 12.55 7.43 1.12
C PHE A 44 12.06 8.41 0.03
N GLU A 45 11.77 7.93 -1.17
CA GLU A 45 11.26 8.77 -2.27
C GLU A 45 9.93 9.45 -1.92
N LEU A 46 9.03 8.73 -1.25
CA LEU A 46 7.75 9.29 -0.83
C LEU A 46 7.94 10.39 0.22
N TYR A 47 8.76 10.14 1.25
CA TYR A 47 8.97 11.11 2.33
C TYR A 47 9.81 12.31 1.90
N THR A 48 10.75 12.15 0.98
CA THR A 48 11.51 13.27 0.41
C THR A 48 10.65 14.17 -0.48
N GLY A 49 9.67 13.61 -1.18
CA GLY A 49 8.68 14.38 -1.95
C GLY A 49 7.59 15.06 -1.12
N ALA A 50 7.54 14.83 0.19
CA ALA A 50 6.49 15.37 1.07
C ALA A 50 6.83 16.80 1.56
N ILE A 51 6.12 17.80 1.03
CA ILE A 51 6.37 19.22 1.32
C ILE A 51 5.77 19.73 2.65
N ASN A 52 4.90 18.95 3.29
CA ASN A 52 4.28 19.30 4.56
C ASN A 52 3.88 18.06 5.37
N ASP A 53 3.53 18.27 6.64
CA ASP A 53 3.22 17.18 7.55
C ASP A 53 1.92 16.45 7.22
N GLN A 54 0.95 17.13 6.59
CA GLN A 54 -0.25 16.47 6.08
C GLN A 54 0.10 15.42 5.01
N LYS A 55 1.02 15.74 4.09
CA LYS A 55 1.48 14.79 3.07
C LYS A 55 2.25 13.62 3.68
N LYS A 56 3.08 13.87 4.70
CA LYS A 56 3.76 12.80 5.45
C LYS A 56 2.75 11.87 6.14
N GLN A 57 1.67 12.43 6.67
CA GLN A 57 0.61 11.66 7.30
C GLN A 57 -0.18 10.82 6.28
N ASP A 58 -0.53 11.40 5.12
CA ASP A 58 -1.18 10.70 4.01
C ASP A 58 -0.32 9.50 3.54
N ILE A 59 1.00 9.69 3.39
CA ILE A 59 1.96 8.63 3.05
C ILE A 59 1.96 7.53 4.13
N SER A 60 2.06 7.91 5.41
CA SER A 60 2.03 6.95 6.53
C SER A 60 0.76 6.11 6.52
N ASN A 61 -0.39 6.73 6.25
CA ASN A 61 -1.68 6.06 6.19
C ASN A 61 -1.74 5.10 4.99
N ALA A 62 -1.25 5.51 3.81
CA ALA A 62 -1.20 4.65 2.62
C ALA A 62 -0.30 3.42 2.83
N ILE A 63 0.90 3.61 3.41
CA ILE A 63 1.85 2.52 3.70
C ILE A 63 1.26 1.55 4.73
N LYS A 64 0.69 2.08 5.83
CA LYS A 64 0.02 1.26 6.86
C LYS A 64 -1.15 0.49 6.25
N GLY A 65 -1.95 1.13 5.40
CA GLY A 65 -3.06 0.50 4.70
C GLY A 65 -2.61 -0.65 3.79
N ALA A 66 -1.56 -0.44 2.99
CA ALA A 66 -1.00 -1.46 2.11
C ALA A 66 -0.45 -2.67 2.89
N ILE A 67 0.27 -2.43 3.98
CA ILE A 67 0.87 -3.49 4.82
C ILE A 67 -0.18 -4.21 5.68
N LYS A 68 -1.18 -3.50 6.21
CA LYS A 68 -2.27 -4.10 7.02
C LYS A 68 -3.31 -4.81 6.17
N GLY A 69 -3.65 -4.25 5.01
CA GLY A 69 -4.56 -4.86 4.05
C GLY A 69 -4.04 -6.18 3.49
N ALA A 70 -2.71 -6.37 3.44
CA ALA A 70 -2.08 -7.66 3.17
C ALA A 70 -2.22 -8.69 4.31
N ARG A 71 -2.53 -8.25 5.54
CA ARG A 71 -2.55 -9.08 6.76
C ARG A 71 -3.96 -9.48 7.22
N TYR A 72 -4.99 -8.70 6.87
CA TYR A 72 -6.39 -8.97 7.21
C TYR A 72 -7.07 -10.04 6.33
N PHE A 73 -6.37 -10.58 5.32
CA PHE A 73 -6.86 -11.66 4.44
C PHE A 73 -5.95 -12.90 4.51
N ILE A 74 -5.37 -13.20 5.68
CA ILE A 74 -5.04 -14.59 5.99
C ILE A 74 -6.38 -15.22 6.40
N PRO A 75 -6.90 -16.23 5.68
CA PRO A 75 -8.15 -16.86 6.06
C PRO A 75 -7.95 -17.50 7.43
N THR A 76 -8.64 -16.98 8.44
CA THR A 76 -8.80 -17.58 9.77
C THR A 76 -9.70 -18.82 9.70
N ASN A 77 -9.49 -19.68 8.70
CA ASN A 77 -10.18 -20.96 8.58
C ASN A 77 -9.16 -22.07 8.30
N ARG A 78 -8.36 -22.36 9.32
CA ARG A 78 -7.76 -23.68 9.52
C ARG A 78 -7.46 -23.87 10.99
N MET A 79 -8.50 -24.04 11.80
CA MET A 79 -8.48 -24.88 13.00
C MET A 79 -9.92 -25.04 13.52
N MET A 80 -10.38 -26.30 13.47
CA MET A 80 -11.68 -26.88 13.86
C MET A 80 -12.83 -26.68 12.88
#